data_AF-A0A0J6S6P5-F1
#
_entry.id   AF-A0A0J6S6P5-F1
#
_cell.length_a   1.000
_cell.length_b   1.000
_cell.length_c   1.000
_cell.angle_alpha   90.00
_cell.angle_beta   90.00
_cell.angle_gamma   90.00
#
_symmetry.space_group_name_H-M   'P 1'
#
loop_
_entity.id
_entity.type
_entity.pdbx_description
1 polymer ?
#
loop_
_entity_poly.entity_id
_entity_poly.type
_entity_poly.pdbx_seq_one_letter_code
_entity_poly.pdbx_strand_id
1 'polypeptide(L)'
;MSADTLSTEARSKKFGAQEADGIVRCDACPVLCRIRPGRSGACSRYANDNGHLVRTDPVVLLHDAAESGRKLVPFGAAEWDGRVLDPSRTFVTGIGAGTTYPDYKPAPFIVASEHEGVETVTVVTEGIFSYCGVKVKIDTDRHLGPERAAIRVNGEEVGHVTTAEYGSQMLSVGGVRHLTGGSKKEGTVTCDTLLRLCAGDPVTMTIEGGHEVVVQAGHAPIVDGTPEQRMRVGCGSATVGIFARQWLGHADEV
;
A
#
# COMPACT_ATOMS: atom_id res chain seq x y z
N MET A 1 20.73 25.22 -3.27
CA MET A 1 20.97 24.26 -2.16
C MET A 1 22.47 24.02 -2.09
N SER A 2 23.10 24.06 -0.92
CA SER A 2 24.55 23.79 -0.80
C SER A 2 24.83 22.32 -1.12
N ALA A 3 25.82 22.03 -1.97
CA ALA A 3 26.23 20.68 -2.35
C ALA A 3 26.52 19.76 -1.14
N ASP A 4 26.92 20.36 -0.02
CA ASP A 4 27.27 19.67 1.23
C ASP A 4 26.07 18.95 1.88
N THR A 5 24.84 19.44 1.66
CA THR A 5 23.60 18.85 2.20
C THR A 5 23.20 17.53 1.54
N LEU A 6 23.78 17.22 0.39
CA LEU A 6 23.52 16.00 -0.37
C LEU A 6 24.61 14.93 -0.17
N SER A 7 25.68 15.25 0.55
CA SER A 7 26.76 14.30 0.84
C SER A 7 26.23 13.08 1.61
N THR A 8 26.86 11.92 1.38
CA THR A 8 26.52 10.67 2.07
C THR A 8 26.60 10.84 3.59
N GLU A 9 27.59 11.60 4.07
CA GLU A 9 27.76 11.86 5.50
C GLU A 9 26.63 12.73 6.08
N ALA A 10 26.29 13.84 5.42
CA ALA A 10 25.20 14.72 5.86
C ALA A 10 23.85 13.98 5.85
N ARG A 11 23.59 13.18 4.82
CA ARG A 11 22.37 12.36 4.73
C ARG A 11 22.35 11.24 5.77
N SER A 12 23.49 10.58 6.00
CA SER A 12 23.60 9.55 7.02
C SER A 12 23.33 10.11 8.41
N LYS A 13 23.83 11.32 8.74
CA LYS A 13 23.54 12.01 10.01
C LYS A 13 22.09 12.47 10.12
N LYS A 14 21.48 12.89 9.01
CA LYS A 14 20.08 13.36 8.97
C LYS A 14 19.08 12.22 9.16
N PHE A 15 19.38 11.04 8.61
CA PHE A 15 18.44 9.92 8.54
C PHE A 15 18.87 8.69 9.35
N GLY A 16 20.00 8.72 10.05
CA GLY A 16 20.44 7.62 10.89
C GLY A 16 21.42 8.03 11.98
N ALA A 17 21.64 7.11 12.90
CA ALA A 17 22.59 7.25 14.00
C ALA A 17 23.57 6.08 13.96
N GLN A 18 24.87 6.38 14.04
CA GLN A 18 25.88 5.35 14.24
C GLN A 18 25.78 4.80 15.67
N GLU A 19 25.83 3.49 15.78
CA GLU A 19 25.89 2.74 17.03
C GLU A 19 27.23 1.97 17.09
N ALA A 20 27.41 1.18 18.16
CA ALA A 20 28.55 0.28 18.30
C ALA A 20 28.64 -0.75 17.16
N ASP A 21 29.84 -1.30 16.95
CA ASP A 21 30.13 -2.38 16.00
C ASP A 21 29.80 -2.04 14.53
N GLY A 22 29.83 -0.75 14.19
CA GLY A 22 29.52 -0.26 12.85
C GLY A 22 28.04 -0.39 12.49
N ILE A 23 27.16 -0.71 13.44
CA ILE A 23 25.71 -0.73 13.23
C ILE A 23 25.23 0.69 12.99
N VAL A 24 24.30 0.83 12.04
CA VAL A 24 23.61 2.11 11.81
C VAL A 24 22.14 1.90 12.13
N ARG A 25 21.61 2.71 13.04
CA ARG A 25 20.18 2.82 13.29
C ARG A 25 19.59 3.76 12.23
N CYS A 26 18.67 3.23 11.42
CA CYS A 26 17.98 3.99 10.40
C CYS A 26 16.76 4.71 10.97
N ASP A 27 16.85 6.02 11.08
CA ASP A 27 15.78 6.92 11.57
C ASP A 27 14.91 7.43 10.42
N ALA A 28 15.04 6.87 9.22
CA ALA A 28 14.22 7.23 8.06
C ALA A 28 12.74 6.83 8.23
N CYS A 29 12.42 5.95 9.19
CA CYS A 29 11.04 5.55 9.49
C CYS A 29 10.89 5.02 10.94
N PRO A 30 9.66 4.97 11.50
CA PRO A 30 9.36 4.45 12.83
C PRO A 30 9.87 3.03 13.18
N VAL A 31 10.26 2.21 12.20
CA VAL A 31 10.81 0.86 12.46
C VAL A 31 12.19 0.93 13.13
N LEU A 32 12.94 2.02 12.94
CA LEU A 32 14.25 2.24 13.56
C LEU A 32 15.22 1.06 13.37
N CYS A 33 15.30 0.55 12.13
CA CYS A 33 16.08 -0.65 11.82
C CYS A 33 17.54 -0.48 12.27
N ARG A 34 18.05 -1.46 13.02
CA ARG A 34 19.48 -1.58 13.33
C ARG A 34 20.15 -2.40 12.24
N ILE A 35 20.84 -1.72 11.32
CA ILE A 35 21.38 -2.31 10.11
C ILE A 35 22.86 -2.61 10.34
N ARG A 36 23.26 -3.88 10.26
CA ARG A 36 24.67 -4.29 10.35
C ARG A 36 25.45 -3.86 9.09
N PRO A 37 26.78 -3.63 9.19
CA PRO A 37 27.62 -3.32 8.03
C PRO A 37 27.38 -4.29 6.85
N GLY A 38 27.26 -3.73 5.64
CA GLY A 38 27.05 -4.48 4.41
C GLY A 38 25.65 -5.09 4.24
N ARG A 39 24.68 -4.73 5.09
CA ARG A 39 23.30 -5.22 5.01
C ARG A 39 22.34 -4.12 4.63
N SER A 40 21.23 -4.53 4.02
CA SER A 40 20.07 -3.68 3.82
C SER A 40 19.16 -3.69 5.06
N GLY A 41 18.50 -2.57 5.33
CA GLY A 41 17.44 -2.48 6.32
C GLY A 41 16.18 -3.21 5.87
N ALA A 42 15.19 -3.33 6.76
CA ALA A 42 14.00 -4.15 6.51
C ALA A 42 13.19 -3.74 5.27
N CYS A 43 13.22 -2.45 4.90
CA CYS A 43 12.55 -1.95 3.70
C CYS A 43 13.39 -2.07 2.43
N SER A 44 14.65 -2.49 2.52
CA SER A 44 15.62 -2.52 1.42
C SER A 44 15.88 -1.18 0.71
N ARG A 45 15.34 -0.04 1.21
CA ARG A 45 15.55 1.32 0.68
C ARG A 45 16.77 2.03 1.26
N TYR A 46 17.26 1.53 2.40
CA TYR A 46 18.49 1.99 3.01
C TYR A 46 19.36 0.79 3.34
N ALA A 47 20.67 0.94 3.14
CA ALA A 47 21.67 -0.01 3.55
C ALA A 47 22.73 0.67 4.40
N ASN A 48 23.43 -0.13 5.19
CA ASN A 48 24.62 0.29 5.90
C ASN A 48 25.83 -0.03 5.02
N ASP A 49 26.35 0.99 4.34
CA ASP A 49 27.61 0.93 3.62
C ASP A 49 28.72 1.49 4.51
N ASN A 50 29.52 0.60 5.10
CA ASN A 50 30.67 0.95 5.92
C ASN A 50 30.40 1.97 7.04
N GLY A 51 29.28 1.83 7.75
CA GLY A 51 28.88 2.74 8.84
C GLY A 51 28.11 3.98 8.36
N HIS A 52 27.81 4.07 7.07
CA HIS A 52 27.00 5.13 6.49
C HIS A 52 25.65 4.60 6.04
N LEU A 53 24.59 5.33 6.40
CA LEU A 53 23.26 5.06 5.88
C LEU A 53 23.16 5.56 4.43
N VAL A 54 23.20 4.65 3.48
CA VAL A 54 23.05 4.95 2.06
C VAL A 54 21.65 4.57 1.60
N ARG A 55 21.03 5.41 0.77
CA ARG A 55 19.76 5.06 0.11
C ARG A 55 20.07 4.17 -1.09
N THR A 56 19.41 3.02 -1.16
CA THR A 56 19.63 1.97 -2.18
C THR A 56 18.68 2.08 -3.37
N ASP A 57 17.49 2.67 -3.16
CA ASP A 57 16.56 3.03 -4.24
C ASP A 57 16.73 4.52 -4.56
N PRO A 58 17.42 4.88 -5.66
CA PRO A 58 17.51 6.26 -6.08
C PRO A 58 16.14 6.73 -6.58
N VAL A 59 15.81 7.99 -6.30
CA VAL A 59 14.87 8.72 -7.15
C VAL A 59 15.49 8.73 -8.54
N VAL A 60 14.89 8.03 -9.49
CA VAL A 60 15.40 7.97 -10.86
C VAL A 60 15.08 9.31 -11.51
N LEU A 61 16.07 10.19 -11.51
CA LEU A 61 16.03 11.40 -12.31
C LEU A 61 16.22 11.00 -13.77
N LEU A 62 15.24 11.32 -14.62
CA LEU A 62 15.26 11.01 -16.05
C LEU A 62 16.55 11.48 -16.73
N HIS A 63 17.10 12.60 -16.27
CA HIS A 63 18.36 13.18 -16.75
C HIS A 63 19.57 12.25 -16.52
N ASP A 64 19.77 11.74 -15.30
CA ASP A 64 20.84 10.77 -14.98
C ASP A 64 20.69 9.48 -15.78
N ALA A 65 19.45 9.00 -15.94
CA ALA A 65 19.18 7.78 -16.71
C ALA A 65 19.51 7.95 -18.19
N ALA A 66 19.34 9.17 -18.74
CA ALA A 66 19.75 9.54 -20.09
C ALA A 66 21.27 9.65 -20.23
N GLU A 67 21.99 10.27 -19.29
CA GLU A 67 23.45 10.40 -19.34
C GLU A 67 24.19 9.07 -19.10
N SER A 68 23.65 8.20 -18.26
CA SER A 68 24.25 6.90 -17.92
C SER A 68 23.83 5.75 -18.85
N GLY A 69 23.06 6.03 -19.90
CA GLY A 69 22.68 5.04 -20.91
C GLY A 69 21.77 3.91 -20.40
N ARG A 70 21.01 4.14 -19.33
CA ARG A 70 20.03 3.17 -18.82
C ARG A 70 18.87 3.04 -19.82
N LYS A 71 18.20 1.87 -19.84
CA LYS A 71 17.03 1.65 -20.70
C LYS A 71 15.89 2.61 -20.31
N LEU A 72 15.58 3.52 -21.21
CA LEU A 72 14.44 4.45 -21.12
C LEU A 72 13.27 3.92 -21.94
N VAL A 73 12.04 4.14 -21.46
CA VAL A 73 10.83 3.92 -22.26
C VAL A 73 10.52 5.24 -22.99
N PRO A 74 10.59 5.28 -24.33
CA PRO A 74 10.43 6.53 -25.07
C PRO A 74 8.97 7.02 -25.02
N PHE A 75 8.79 8.27 -24.61
CA PHE A 75 7.51 8.98 -24.68
C PHE A 75 7.61 10.15 -25.70
N GLY A 76 7.50 9.82 -27.00
CA GLY A 76 7.02 10.68 -28.09
C GLY A 76 7.86 11.91 -28.57
N ALA A 77 8.69 11.71 -29.59
CA ALA A 77 8.75 12.40 -30.89
C ALA A 77 8.53 13.94 -31.07
N ALA A 78 9.00 14.83 -30.19
CA ALA A 78 8.94 16.29 -30.43
C ALA A 78 10.26 17.03 -30.13
N GLU A 79 10.51 18.14 -30.83
CA GLU A 79 11.69 19.02 -30.63
C GLU A 79 11.67 19.70 -29.26
N TRP A 80 12.84 19.77 -28.63
CA TRP A 80 13.05 20.26 -27.27
C TRP A 80 13.34 21.77 -27.25
N ASP A 81 12.60 22.52 -26.43
CA ASP A 81 12.65 24.00 -26.37
C ASP A 81 13.66 24.56 -25.34
N GLY A 82 14.50 23.71 -24.76
CA GLY A 82 15.53 24.09 -23.78
C GLY A 82 15.04 24.21 -22.34
N ARG A 83 13.76 23.94 -22.04
CA ARG A 83 13.28 23.83 -20.66
C ARG A 83 13.64 22.47 -20.08
N VAL A 84 14.11 22.47 -18.82
CA VAL A 84 14.53 21.24 -18.11
C VAL A 84 13.34 20.32 -17.81
N LEU A 85 12.15 20.90 -17.59
CA LEU A 85 10.90 20.20 -17.36
C LEU A 85 9.79 20.92 -18.13
N ASP A 86 9.05 20.19 -18.95
CA ASP A 86 7.83 20.69 -19.60
C ASP A 86 6.61 20.36 -18.72
N PRO A 87 5.96 21.36 -18.09
CA PRO A 87 4.79 21.14 -17.23
C PRO A 87 3.60 20.55 -17.97
N SER A 88 3.49 20.77 -19.29
CA SER A 88 2.40 20.24 -20.12
C SER A 88 2.54 18.74 -20.40
N ARG A 89 3.73 18.17 -20.14
CA ARG A 89 4.09 16.76 -20.40
C ARG A 89 4.51 15.99 -19.14
N THR A 90 4.61 16.67 -18.00
CA THR A 90 5.16 16.08 -16.77
C THR A 90 4.12 16.13 -15.65
N PHE A 91 3.45 15.00 -15.41
CA PHE A 91 2.63 14.82 -14.22
C PHE A 91 3.47 14.13 -13.15
N VAL A 92 3.92 14.90 -12.15
CA VAL A 92 4.68 14.34 -11.02
C VAL A 92 3.72 13.50 -10.18
N THR A 93 3.97 12.19 -10.14
CA THR A 93 3.29 11.27 -9.22
C THR A 93 4.18 10.95 -8.03
N GLY A 94 3.58 10.64 -6.88
CA GLY A 94 4.31 10.23 -5.66
C GLY A 94 4.50 8.71 -5.54
N ILE A 95 4.24 7.94 -6.59
CA ILE A 95 4.27 6.48 -6.55
C ILE A 95 5.71 5.99 -6.32
N GLY A 96 5.94 5.26 -5.23
CA GLY A 96 7.23 4.63 -4.93
C GLY A 96 8.20 5.46 -4.08
N ALA A 97 7.79 6.60 -3.54
CA ALA A 97 8.72 7.49 -2.84
C ALA A 97 9.17 6.97 -1.43
N GLY A 98 8.50 5.98 -0.84
CA GLY A 98 8.77 5.21 0.42
C GLY A 98 9.05 5.90 1.81
N THR A 99 8.14 5.96 2.82
CA THR A 99 8.34 6.24 4.28
C THR A 99 7.12 5.75 5.11
N THR A 100 7.26 4.90 6.13
CA THR A 100 6.07 4.31 6.80
C THR A 100 5.26 5.33 7.61
N TYR A 101 3.92 5.21 7.59
CA TYR A 101 3.02 5.80 8.59
C TYR A 101 3.30 5.24 10.01
N PRO A 102 3.10 6.02 11.10
CA PRO A 102 2.80 7.45 11.12
C PRO A 102 4.06 8.27 10.81
N ASP A 103 4.03 8.97 9.68
CA ASP A 103 5.15 9.81 9.26
C ASP A 103 4.95 11.21 9.82
N TYR A 104 5.73 11.55 10.84
CA TYR A 104 5.81 12.92 11.38
C TYR A 104 6.84 13.77 10.62
N LYS A 105 7.46 13.25 9.55
CA LYS A 105 8.36 14.01 8.69
C LYS A 105 7.56 14.65 7.54
N PRO A 106 7.72 15.96 7.31
CA PRO A 106 7.10 16.63 6.17
C PRO A 106 7.44 15.93 4.85
N ALA A 107 6.49 15.90 3.92
CA ALA A 107 6.69 15.37 2.57
C ALA A 107 7.95 15.99 1.94
N PRO A 108 8.94 15.19 1.51
CA PRO A 108 10.20 15.73 1.02
C PRO A 108 10.08 16.44 -0.32
N PHE A 109 9.00 16.19 -1.07
CA PHE A 109 8.71 16.89 -2.31
C PHE A 109 7.26 17.38 -2.30
N ILE A 110 7.09 18.69 -2.44
CA ILE A 110 5.81 19.35 -2.68
C ILE A 110 6.00 20.08 -4.01
N VAL A 111 5.27 19.65 -5.03
CA VAL A 111 5.35 20.19 -6.38
C VAL A 111 4.00 20.80 -6.74
N ALA A 112 3.99 22.09 -7.04
CA ALA A 112 2.83 22.78 -7.59
C ALA A 112 2.96 22.83 -9.13
N SER A 113 1.86 22.59 -9.83
CA SER A 113 1.76 22.61 -11.29
C SER A 113 0.34 22.98 -11.72
N GLU A 114 0.15 23.38 -12.97
CA GLU A 114 -1.17 23.53 -13.56
C GLU A 114 -1.35 22.43 -14.62
N HIS A 115 -2.44 21.66 -14.53
CA HIS A 115 -2.77 20.61 -15.46
C HIS A 115 -4.17 20.86 -16.03
N GLU A 116 -4.26 21.07 -17.35
CA GLU A 116 -5.53 21.37 -18.05
C GLU A 116 -6.33 22.54 -17.42
N GLY A 117 -5.64 23.59 -16.97
CA GLY A 117 -6.29 24.75 -16.32
C GLY A 117 -6.64 24.54 -14.84
N VAL A 118 -6.25 23.40 -14.25
CA VAL A 118 -6.47 23.09 -12.83
C VAL A 118 -5.15 23.15 -12.06
N GLU A 119 -5.11 24.00 -11.03
CA GLU A 119 -3.99 24.03 -10.09
C GLU A 119 -3.90 22.69 -9.35
N THR A 120 -2.75 22.03 -9.48
CA THR A 120 -2.47 20.71 -8.94
C THR A 120 -1.26 20.78 -8.02
N VAL A 121 -1.42 20.32 -6.78
CA VAL A 121 -0.33 20.18 -5.82
C VAL A 121 -0.06 18.69 -5.59
N THR A 122 1.07 18.21 -6.08
CA THR A 122 1.56 16.86 -5.77
C THR A 122 2.39 16.92 -4.49
N VAL A 123 1.83 16.34 -3.43
CA VAL A 123 2.55 16.07 -2.18
C VAL A 123 3.07 14.64 -2.24
N VAL A 124 4.37 14.48 -2.44
CA VAL A 124 5.01 13.17 -2.42
C VAL A 124 5.29 12.81 -0.96
N THR A 125 4.33 12.13 -0.34
CA THR A 125 4.62 11.43 0.90
C THR A 125 5.45 10.24 0.52
N GLU A 126 6.59 10.09 1.18
CA GLU A 126 7.37 8.92 0.89
C GLU A 126 6.55 7.68 1.34
N GLY A 127 5.71 7.60 2.37
CA GLY A 127 4.63 6.58 2.47
C GLY A 127 4.95 5.09 2.08
N ILE A 128 5.66 4.27 2.87
CA ILE A 128 5.51 2.81 2.75
C ILE A 128 4.07 2.56 3.20
N PHE A 129 3.29 1.96 2.32
CA PHE A 129 2.01 1.37 2.65
C PHE A 129 2.24 0.21 3.64
N SER A 130 2.42 0.54 4.92
CA SER A 130 2.37 -0.43 6.01
C SER A 130 0.90 -0.66 6.33
N TYR A 131 0.18 -1.32 5.43
CA TYR A 131 -1.15 -1.80 5.75
C TYR A 131 -0.99 -2.87 6.83
N CYS A 132 -1.45 -2.57 8.04
CA CYS A 132 -1.54 -3.58 9.08
C CYS A 132 -2.69 -4.55 8.81
N GLY A 133 -3.60 -4.24 7.87
CA GLY A 133 -4.71 -5.10 7.49
C GLY A 133 -5.38 -4.67 6.18
N VAL A 134 -6.33 -5.48 5.73
CA VAL A 134 -7.19 -5.25 4.56
C VAL A 134 -8.66 -5.34 4.98
N LYS A 135 -9.52 -4.59 4.29
CA LYS A 135 -10.96 -4.73 4.42
C LYS A 135 -11.49 -5.50 3.21
N VAL A 136 -12.17 -6.61 3.45
CA VAL A 136 -12.76 -7.45 2.39
C VAL A 136 -14.25 -7.18 2.36
N LYS A 137 -14.75 -6.65 1.23
CA LYS A 137 -16.17 -6.53 0.94
C LYS A 137 -16.65 -7.83 0.30
N ILE A 138 -17.64 -8.47 0.91
CA ILE A 138 -18.23 -9.70 0.40
C ILE A 138 -19.66 -9.41 -0.04
N ASP A 139 -19.88 -9.60 -1.33
CA ASP A 139 -21.19 -9.47 -1.93
C ASP A 139 -21.87 -10.83 -1.92
N THR A 140 -22.89 -10.94 -1.07
CA THR A 140 -23.72 -12.12 -0.92
C THR A 140 -25.05 -11.69 -0.31
N ASP A 141 -26.11 -12.43 -0.63
CA ASP A 141 -27.40 -12.30 0.05
C ASP A 141 -27.43 -13.07 1.39
N ARG A 142 -26.41 -13.88 1.66
CA ARG A 142 -26.29 -14.68 2.87
C ARG A 142 -25.76 -13.81 4.01
N HIS A 143 -26.32 -14.00 5.19
CA HIS A 143 -25.70 -13.48 6.41
C HIS A 143 -24.49 -14.35 6.75
N LEU A 144 -23.28 -13.77 6.74
CA LEU A 144 -22.05 -14.55 6.89
C LEU A 144 -21.71 -14.85 8.36
N GLY A 145 -22.18 -14.03 9.27
CA GLY A 145 -21.97 -14.17 10.71
C GLY A 145 -22.16 -12.85 11.45
N PRO A 146 -22.26 -12.89 12.78
CA PRO A 146 -22.56 -11.70 13.56
C PRO A 146 -21.40 -10.69 13.54
N GLU A 147 -21.73 -9.41 13.66
CA GLU A 147 -20.71 -8.36 13.79
C GLU A 147 -19.81 -8.64 15.02
N ARG A 148 -18.51 -8.42 14.85
CA ARG A 148 -17.40 -8.76 15.75
C ARG A 148 -17.08 -10.25 15.87
N ALA A 149 -17.75 -11.14 15.15
CA ALA A 149 -17.35 -12.55 15.09
C ALA A 149 -15.91 -12.67 14.60
N ALA A 150 -15.13 -13.53 15.27
CA ALA A 150 -13.75 -13.81 14.89
C ALA A 150 -13.71 -14.48 13.51
N ILE A 151 -12.75 -14.06 12.70
CA ILE A 151 -12.41 -14.72 11.43
C ILE A 151 -11.15 -15.53 11.66
N ARG A 152 -11.18 -16.81 11.29
CA ARG A 152 -10.05 -17.72 11.46
C ARG A 152 -9.49 -18.22 10.13
N VAL A 153 -8.17 -18.31 10.07
CA VAL A 153 -7.42 -18.97 9.00
C VAL A 153 -6.42 -19.90 9.66
N ASN A 154 -6.33 -21.16 9.23
CA ASN A 154 -5.44 -22.18 9.82
C ASN A 154 -5.57 -22.28 11.37
N GLY A 155 -6.78 -22.05 11.89
CA GLY A 155 -7.11 -22.05 13.31
C GLY A 155 -6.77 -20.76 14.08
N GLU A 156 -6.00 -19.84 13.51
CA GLU A 156 -5.65 -18.57 14.16
C GLU A 156 -6.69 -17.49 13.84
N GLU A 157 -6.98 -16.63 14.82
CA GLU A 157 -7.82 -15.46 14.62
C GLU A 157 -7.03 -14.38 13.88
N VAL A 158 -7.48 -14.01 12.69
CA VAL A 158 -6.78 -13.06 11.82
C VAL A 158 -7.56 -11.76 11.63
N GLY A 159 -8.74 -11.63 12.23
CA GLY A 159 -9.63 -10.48 12.04
C GLY A 159 -11.03 -10.73 12.58
N HIS A 160 -11.97 -9.89 12.18
CA HIS A 160 -13.37 -10.01 12.57
C HIS A 160 -14.34 -9.53 11.48
N VAL A 161 -15.58 -10.02 11.53
CA VAL A 161 -16.70 -9.44 10.79
C VAL A 161 -16.93 -8.03 11.32
N THR A 162 -16.81 -7.02 10.46
CA THR A 162 -16.97 -5.62 10.84
C THR A 162 -18.31 -5.07 10.35
N THR A 163 -18.58 -3.81 10.68
CA THR A 163 -19.83 -3.11 10.32
C THR A 163 -20.14 -3.34 8.84
N ALA A 164 -21.35 -3.79 8.53
CA ALA A 164 -21.81 -3.95 7.16
C ALA A 164 -21.86 -2.58 6.47
N GLU A 165 -21.40 -2.52 5.21
CA GLU A 165 -21.33 -1.28 4.45
C GLU A 165 -22.01 -1.49 3.10
N TYR A 166 -22.82 -0.52 2.67
CA TYR A 166 -23.49 -0.55 1.35
C TYR A 166 -24.30 -1.83 1.08
N GLY A 167 -24.84 -2.46 2.14
CA GLY A 167 -25.58 -3.72 2.02
C GLY A 167 -24.69 -4.96 1.85
N SER A 168 -23.38 -4.84 1.90
CA SER A 168 -22.43 -5.96 1.83
C SER A 168 -21.93 -6.33 3.22
N GLN A 169 -21.56 -7.61 3.39
CA GLN A 169 -20.88 -8.07 4.59
C GLN A 169 -19.40 -7.71 4.49
N MET A 170 -18.84 -7.16 5.56
CA MET A 170 -17.48 -6.63 5.56
C MET A 170 -16.62 -7.41 6.55
N LEU A 171 -15.41 -7.78 6.14
CA LEU A 171 -14.41 -8.38 7.00
C LEU A 171 -13.26 -7.40 7.20
N SER A 172 -12.83 -7.19 8.44
CA SER A 172 -11.57 -6.51 8.77
C SER A 172 -10.53 -7.58 9.07
N VAL A 173 -9.57 -7.77 8.18
CA VAL A 173 -8.51 -8.78 8.28
C VAL A 173 -7.17 -8.10 8.57
N GLY A 174 -6.41 -8.63 9.51
CA GLY A 174 -5.18 -8.03 10.02
C GLY A 174 -5.44 -7.00 11.12
N GLY A 175 -4.42 -6.21 11.39
CA GLY A 175 -4.33 -5.21 12.44
C GLY A 175 -3.13 -5.49 13.33
N VAL A 176 -2.61 -4.44 14.00
CA VAL A 176 -1.47 -4.57 14.93
C VAL A 176 -1.75 -5.61 16.03
N ARG A 177 -3.02 -5.71 16.45
CA ARG A 177 -3.46 -6.73 17.42
C ARG A 177 -3.10 -8.15 16.97
N HIS A 178 -3.43 -8.51 15.74
CA HIS A 178 -3.20 -9.86 15.21
C HIS A 178 -1.75 -10.07 14.75
N LEU A 179 -1.10 -9.01 14.23
CA LEU A 179 0.29 -9.10 13.76
C LEU A 179 1.30 -9.21 14.92
N THR A 180 1.09 -8.47 16.01
CA THR A 180 2.10 -8.36 17.09
C THR A 180 1.54 -8.50 18.50
N GLY A 181 0.22 -8.41 18.69
CA GLY A 181 -0.40 -8.47 20.03
C GLY A 181 -0.71 -9.89 20.51
N GLY A 182 -0.76 -10.85 19.59
CA GLY A 182 -1.11 -12.24 19.84
C GLY A 182 0.09 -13.18 19.96
N SER A 183 -0.12 -14.44 19.58
CA SER A 183 0.97 -15.42 19.52
C SER A 183 1.85 -15.20 18.29
N LYS A 184 3.09 -15.72 18.30
CA LYS A 184 3.95 -15.71 17.10
C LYS A 184 3.28 -16.42 15.91
N LYS A 185 2.51 -17.48 16.19
CA LYS A 185 1.78 -18.24 15.17
C LYS A 185 0.66 -17.39 14.56
N GLU A 186 -0.13 -16.71 15.40
CA GLU A 186 -1.17 -15.77 14.96
C GLU A 186 -0.61 -14.68 14.06
N GLY A 187 0.49 -14.03 14.47
CA GLY A 187 1.14 -12.99 13.68
C GLY A 187 1.67 -13.51 12.33
N THR A 188 2.21 -14.73 12.31
CA THR A 188 2.70 -15.37 11.07
C THR A 188 1.55 -15.69 10.12
N VAL A 189 0.48 -16.31 10.62
CA VAL A 189 -0.70 -16.67 9.82
C VAL A 189 -1.44 -15.43 9.32
N THR A 190 -1.54 -14.39 10.14
CA THR A 190 -2.10 -13.10 9.74
C THR A 190 -1.29 -12.47 8.61
N CYS A 191 0.04 -12.43 8.74
CA CYS A 191 0.92 -11.90 7.70
C CYS A 191 0.79 -12.68 6.39
N ASP A 192 0.82 -14.02 6.44
CA ASP A 192 0.63 -14.89 5.26
C ASP A 192 -0.74 -14.66 4.60
N THR A 193 -1.79 -14.56 5.40
CA THR A 193 -3.16 -14.28 4.92
C THR A 193 -3.21 -12.96 4.16
N LEU A 194 -2.62 -11.89 4.71
CA LEU A 194 -2.59 -10.58 4.07
C LEU A 194 -1.77 -10.62 2.76
N LEU A 195 -0.61 -11.28 2.76
CA LEU A 195 0.23 -11.41 1.56
C LEU A 195 -0.50 -12.14 0.44
N ARG A 196 -1.18 -13.24 0.74
CA ARG A 196 -1.96 -14.02 -0.23
C ARG A 196 -3.12 -13.22 -0.82
N LEU A 197 -3.93 -12.58 0.03
CA LEU A 197 -5.04 -11.73 -0.45
C LEU A 197 -4.54 -10.62 -1.37
N CYS A 198 -3.46 -9.92 -0.97
CA CYS A 198 -2.88 -8.84 -1.76
C CYS A 198 -2.18 -9.32 -3.04
N ALA A 199 -1.72 -10.58 -3.08
CA ALA A 199 -1.19 -11.22 -4.28
C ALA A 199 -2.29 -11.73 -5.23
N GLY A 200 -3.56 -11.68 -4.81
CA GLY A 200 -4.69 -12.20 -5.58
C GLY A 200 -4.88 -13.72 -5.44
N ASP A 201 -4.25 -14.34 -4.45
CA ASP A 201 -4.43 -15.75 -4.14
C ASP A 201 -5.73 -15.96 -3.33
N PRO A 202 -6.41 -17.11 -3.50
CA PRO A 202 -7.59 -17.43 -2.72
C PRO A 202 -7.22 -17.73 -1.27
N VAL A 203 -8.06 -17.29 -0.32
CA VAL A 203 -7.96 -17.62 1.10
C VAL A 203 -9.30 -18.11 1.62
N THR A 204 -9.29 -19.29 2.24
CA THR A 204 -10.43 -19.84 2.98
C THR A 204 -10.42 -19.29 4.41
N MET A 205 -11.54 -18.73 4.83
CA MET A 205 -11.76 -18.11 6.13
C MET A 205 -12.99 -18.73 6.79
N THR A 206 -12.90 -19.03 8.08
CA THR A 206 -14.04 -19.50 8.87
C THR A 206 -14.50 -18.40 9.82
N ILE A 207 -15.78 -18.07 9.80
CA ILE A 207 -16.37 -17.09 10.70
C ILE A 207 -16.94 -17.80 11.92
N GLU A 208 -16.59 -17.34 13.12
CA GLU A 208 -17.12 -17.89 14.36
C GLU A 208 -18.64 -17.72 14.46
N GLY A 209 -19.37 -18.83 14.63
CA GLY A 209 -20.83 -18.82 14.63
C GLY A 209 -21.45 -18.43 13.29
N GLY A 210 -20.67 -18.49 12.20
CA GLY A 210 -21.07 -18.11 10.86
C GLY A 210 -20.67 -19.14 9.81
N HIS A 211 -20.38 -18.66 8.61
CA HIS A 211 -20.10 -19.46 7.43
C HIS A 211 -18.59 -19.61 7.15
N GLU A 212 -18.24 -20.63 6.35
CA GLU A 212 -16.94 -20.67 5.69
C GLU A 212 -17.01 -19.88 4.38
N VAL A 213 -16.00 -19.05 4.13
CA VAL A 213 -15.93 -18.23 2.93
C VAL A 213 -14.54 -18.33 2.29
N VAL A 214 -14.49 -18.59 0.98
CA VAL A 214 -13.29 -18.41 0.18
C VAL A 214 -13.37 -17.06 -0.52
N VAL A 215 -12.37 -16.21 -0.29
CA VAL A 215 -12.27 -14.89 -0.92
C VAL A 215 -11.01 -14.82 -1.79
N GLN A 216 -11.14 -14.16 -2.93
CA GLN A 216 -10.04 -13.95 -3.87
C GLN A 216 -10.32 -12.67 -4.69
N ALA A 217 -9.29 -11.86 -4.92
CA ALA A 217 -9.44 -10.67 -5.74
C ALA A 217 -9.91 -11.03 -7.17
N GLY A 218 -10.91 -10.31 -7.67
CA GLY A 218 -11.45 -10.48 -9.03
C GLY A 218 -12.30 -11.73 -9.26
N HIS A 219 -12.56 -12.54 -8.23
CA HIS A 219 -13.39 -13.74 -8.34
C HIS A 219 -14.60 -13.66 -7.39
N ALA A 220 -15.69 -14.33 -7.78
CA ALA A 220 -16.86 -14.44 -6.92
C ALA A 220 -16.51 -15.16 -5.61
N PRO A 221 -16.99 -14.67 -4.44
CA PRO A 221 -16.77 -15.38 -3.18
C PRO A 221 -17.49 -16.73 -3.18
N ILE A 222 -16.90 -17.72 -2.52
CA ILE A 222 -17.51 -19.05 -2.35
C ILE A 222 -17.93 -19.16 -0.88
N VAL A 223 -19.23 -19.31 -0.62
CA VAL A 223 -19.78 -19.47 0.73
C VAL A 223 -20.25 -20.91 0.91
N ASP A 224 -19.70 -21.63 1.88
CA ASP A 224 -19.94 -23.06 2.12
C ASP A 224 -19.87 -23.91 0.85
N GLY A 225 -18.82 -23.71 0.05
CA GLY A 225 -18.62 -24.43 -1.22
C GLY A 225 -19.52 -23.98 -2.37
N THR A 226 -20.40 -22.99 -2.18
CA THR A 226 -21.29 -22.45 -3.22
C THR A 226 -20.77 -21.09 -3.72
N PRO A 227 -20.38 -20.96 -4.99
CA PRO A 227 -19.98 -19.67 -5.56
C PRO A 227 -21.17 -18.71 -5.65
N GLU A 228 -21.01 -17.48 -5.16
CA GLU A 228 -21.98 -16.41 -5.35
C GLU A 228 -22.07 -16.00 -6.82
N GLN A 229 -23.28 -15.71 -7.27
CA GLN A 229 -23.58 -15.44 -8.69
C GLN A 229 -23.87 -13.97 -8.97
N ARG A 230 -24.14 -13.18 -7.94
CA ARG A 230 -24.55 -11.77 -8.05
C ARG A 230 -23.64 -10.89 -7.23
N MET A 231 -23.28 -9.73 -7.79
CA MET A 231 -22.48 -8.71 -7.12
C MET A 231 -23.39 -7.60 -6.59
N ARG A 232 -23.10 -7.07 -5.40
CA ARG A 232 -23.81 -5.89 -4.85
C ARG A 232 -22.98 -4.64 -5.08
N VAL A 233 -23.45 -3.76 -5.95
CA VAL A 233 -22.79 -2.47 -6.21
C VAL A 233 -23.57 -1.35 -5.52
N GLY A 234 -23.02 -0.87 -4.41
CA GLY A 234 -23.52 0.31 -3.69
C GLY A 234 -24.74 0.05 -2.81
N CYS A 235 -25.15 1.10 -2.10
CA CYS A 235 -26.36 1.09 -1.31
C CYS A 235 -27.57 0.98 -2.26
N GLY A 236 -28.41 -0.04 -2.10
CA GLY A 236 -29.57 -0.27 -2.98
C GLY A 236 -30.47 0.96 -3.15
N SER A 237 -30.61 1.81 -2.12
CA SER A 237 -31.40 3.06 -2.26
C SER A 237 -30.73 4.11 -3.14
N ALA A 238 -29.40 4.18 -3.16
CA ALA A 238 -28.66 5.08 -4.04
C ALA A 238 -28.60 4.53 -5.47
N THR A 239 -28.33 3.23 -5.63
CA THR A 239 -28.24 2.58 -6.94
C THR A 239 -29.58 2.64 -7.67
N VAL A 240 -30.69 2.30 -7.00
CA VAL A 240 -32.04 2.31 -7.61
C VAL A 240 -32.64 3.73 -7.65
N GLY A 241 -32.45 4.52 -6.59
CA GLY A 241 -33.16 5.81 -6.43
C GLY A 241 -32.46 7.03 -7.03
N ILE A 242 -31.12 7.02 -7.11
CA ILE A 242 -30.32 8.19 -7.50
C ILE A 242 -29.58 7.96 -8.82
N PHE A 243 -29.07 6.74 -9.03
CA PHE A 243 -28.15 6.44 -10.13
C PHE A 243 -28.65 5.38 -11.13
N ALA A 244 -29.88 4.90 -11.02
CA ALA A 244 -30.34 3.74 -11.80
C ALA A 244 -30.18 3.93 -13.31
N ARG A 245 -30.47 5.14 -13.83
CA ARG A 245 -30.29 5.45 -15.25
C ARG A 245 -28.83 5.45 -15.68
N GLN A 246 -27.92 5.87 -14.80
CA GLN A 246 -26.48 5.89 -15.04
C GLN A 246 -25.87 4.49 -14.99
N TRP A 247 -26.52 3.55 -14.31
CA TRP A 247 -26.09 2.15 -14.23
C TRP A 247 -26.75 1.24 -15.29
N LEU A 248 -27.78 1.72 -15.99
CA LEU A 248 -28.44 0.97 -17.06
C LEU A 248 -27.45 0.62 -18.17
N GLY A 249 -27.28 -0.68 -18.44
CA GLY A 249 -26.30 -1.20 -19.41
C GLY A 249 -24.88 -1.37 -18.86
N HIS A 250 -24.64 -1.01 -17.59
CA HIS A 250 -23.37 -1.21 -16.87
C HIS A 250 -23.48 -2.23 -15.73
N ALA A 251 -24.69 -2.57 -15.29
CA ALA A 251 -24.99 -3.59 -14.29
C ALA A 251 -26.04 -4.58 -14.82
N ASP A 252 -26.03 -5.82 -14.29
CA ASP A 252 -26.95 -6.88 -14.71
C ASP A 252 -28.42 -6.57 -14.35
N GLU A 253 -28.66 -5.91 -13.21
CA GLU A 253 -29.97 -5.45 -12.74
C GLU A 253 -29.86 -4.14 -11.95
N VAL A 254 -30.79 -3.20 -12.17
CA VAL A 254 -30.96 -1.91 -11.47
C VAL A 254 -32.42 -1.60 -11.21
#